data_AF-E9HIV1-F1
#
_entry.id   AF-E9HIV1-F1
#
_cell.length_a   1.000
_cell.length_b   1.000
_cell.length_c   1.000
_cell.angle_alpha   90.00
_cell.angle_beta   90.00
_cell.angle_gamma   90.00
#
_symmetry.space_group_name_H-M   'P 1'
#
loop_
_entity.id
_entity.type
_entity.pdbx_description
1 polymer ?
#
loop_
_entity_poly.entity_id
_entity_poly.type
_entity_poly.pdbx_seq_one_letter_code
_entity_poly.pdbx_strand_id
1 'polypeptide(L)'
;ILDLPEEPLSCHFAKCFEFIDEALKNGRVLVHCNAGISRSVSIVVAFLMCRRPKSLFEAISQVKAARPRAQPNAGFVKQLKMYE
;
A
#
# COMPACT_ATOMS: atom_id res chain seq x y z
N ILE A 1 -4.78 8.92 -9.69
CA ILE A 1 -5.05 7.49 -9.46
C ILE A 1 -6.48 7.25 -8.98
N LEU A 2 -7.29 6.70 -9.88
CA LEU A 2 -8.63 6.21 -9.60
C LEU A 2 -8.56 4.87 -8.84
N ASP A 3 -9.69 4.45 -8.28
CA ASP A 3 -9.80 3.16 -7.59
C ASP A 3 -10.35 2.10 -8.54
N LEU A 4 -9.69 1.93 -9.68
CA LEU A 4 -10.08 0.97 -10.72
C LEU A 4 -9.07 -0.17 -10.78
N PRO A 5 -9.49 -1.42 -11.07
CA PRO A 5 -8.58 -2.55 -11.19
C PRO A 5 -7.45 -2.37 -12.24
N GLU A 6 -7.72 -1.61 -13.29
CA GLU A 6 -6.81 -1.37 -14.42
C GLU A 6 -5.83 -0.22 -14.15
N GLU A 7 -6.06 0.59 -13.11
CA GLU A 7 -5.19 1.72 -12.79
C GLU A 7 -3.79 1.19 -12.39
N PRO A 8 -2.70 1.66 -13.04
CA PRO A 8 -1.35 1.16 -12.81
C PRO A 8 -0.72 1.76 -11.54
N LEU A 9 -1.21 1.32 -10.37
CA LEU A 9 -0.75 1.83 -9.08
C LEU A 9 0.73 1.52 -8.81
N SER A 10 1.24 0.39 -9.30
CA SER A 10 2.63 -0.02 -9.13
C SER A 10 3.64 0.98 -9.69
N CYS A 11 3.27 1.76 -10.73
CA CYS A 11 4.11 2.83 -11.28
C CYS A 11 4.43 3.94 -10.27
N HIS A 12 3.67 4.03 -9.17
CA HIS A 12 3.87 5.04 -8.13
C HIS A 12 4.64 4.53 -6.91
N PHE A 13 4.90 3.21 -6.80
CA PHE A 13 5.49 2.61 -5.61
C PHE A 13 6.84 3.23 -5.22
N ALA A 14 7.79 3.31 -6.15
CA ALA A 14 9.12 3.86 -5.88
C ALA A 14 9.05 5.29 -5.29
N LYS A 15 8.32 6.19 -5.97
CA LYS A 15 8.13 7.57 -5.51
C LYS A 15 7.44 7.66 -4.15
N CYS A 16 6.43 6.83 -3.92
CA CYS A 16 5.75 6.78 -2.63
C CYS A 16 6.68 6.27 -1.51
N PHE A 17 7.51 5.26 -1.78
CA PHE A 17 8.41 4.70 -0.79
C PHE A 17 9.51 5.68 -0.42
N GLU A 18 10.11 6.37 -1.39
CA GLU A 18 11.08 7.44 -1.15
C GLU A 18 10.48 8.55 -0.27
N PHE A 19 9.25 8.98 -0.56
CA PHE A 19 8.55 9.97 0.26
C PHE A 19 8.32 9.47 1.70
N ILE A 20 7.86 8.23 1.86
CA ILE A 20 7.60 7.64 3.18
C ILE A 20 8.91 7.51 3.96
N ASP A 21 9.96 6.97 3.35
CA ASP A 21 11.27 6.76 3.98
C ASP A 21 11.86 8.09 4.46
N GLU A 22 11.81 9.14 3.64
CA GLU A 22 12.34 10.47 4.00
C GLU A 22 11.55 11.10 5.15
N ALA A 23 10.22 11.09 5.06
CA ALA A 23 9.38 11.70 6.08
C ALA A 23 9.43 10.95 7.43
N LEU A 24 9.69 9.64 7.43
CA LEU A 24 9.87 8.85 8.65
C LEU A 24 11.18 9.13 9.40
N LYS A 25 12.18 9.77 8.78
CA LYS A 25 13.42 10.15 9.48
C LYS A 25 13.18 11.18 10.59
N ASN A 26 12.23 12.09 10.38
CA ASN A 26 12.01 13.26 11.26
C ASN A 26 10.54 13.44 11.67
N GLY A 27 9.66 12.49 11.38
CA GLY A 27 8.23 12.68 11.60
C GLY A 27 7.35 11.45 11.42
N ARG A 28 6.09 11.70 11.08
CA ARG A 28 5.07 10.68 10.83
C ARG A 28 4.41 10.92 9.48
N VAL A 29 3.99 9.84 8.83
CA VAL A 29 3.37 9.90 7.51
C VAL A 29 1.91 9.47 7.59
N LEU A 30 1.02 10.30 7.05
CA LEU A 30 -0.37 9.93 6.80
C LEU A 30 -0.54 9.56 5.32
N VAL A 31 -0.77 8.28 5.05
CA VAL A 31 -1.17 7.80 3.71
C VAL A 31 -2.68 7.67 3.68
N HIS A 32 -3.36 8.50 2.87
CA HIS A 32 -4.81 8.50 2.77
C HIS A 32 -5.31 8.40 1.32
N CYS A 33 -6.56 7.97 1.17
CA CYS A 33 -7.35 8.09 -0.05
C CYS A 33 -8.79 8.42 0.36
N ASN A 34 -9.73 8.49 -0.59
CA ASN A 34 -11.11 8.93 -0.29
C ASN A 34 -11.78 8.09 0.82
N ALA A 35 -11.82 6.76 0.66
CA ALA A 35 -12.47 5.87 1.63
C ALA A 35 -11.49 5.26 2.65
N GLY A 36 -10.18 5.35 2.39
CA GLY A 36 -9.16 4.61 3.13
C GLY A 36 -9.35 3.08 3.07
N ILE A 37 -9.94 2.54 2.00
CA ILE A 37 -10.23 1.10 1.87
C ILE A 37 -9.23 0.42 0.94
N SER A 38 -8.98 1.01 -0.23
CA SER A 38 -8.22 0.36 -1.32
C SER A 38 -6.91 1.09 -1.62
N ARG A 39 -6.89 2.18 -2.40
CA ARG A 39 -5.65 2.87 -2.85
C ARG A 39 -4.59 3.10 -1.77
N SER A 40 -4.95 3.77 -0.68
CA SER A 40 -4.00 4.06 0.40
C SER A 40 -3.52 2.80 1.11
N VAL A 41 -4.41 1.81 1.27
CA VAL A 41 -4.07 0.51 1.85
C VAL A 41 -3.08 -0.21 0.94
N SER A 42 -3.30 -0.21 -0.37
CA SER A 42 -2.39 -0.82 -1.35
C SER A 42 -0.98 -0.24 -1.27
N ILE A 43 -0.84 1.09 -1.16
CA ILE A 43 0.48 1.74 -1.00
C ILE A 43 1.17 1.31 0.30
N VAL A 44 0.43 1.27 1.41
CA VAL A 44 0.98 0.84 2.71
C VAL A 44 1.39 -0.65 2.67
N VAL A 45 0.57 -1.50 2.06
CA VAL A 45 0.89 -2.93 1.88
C VAL A 45 2.15 -3.09 1.03
N ALA A 46 2.25 -2.42 -0.12
CA ALA A 46 3.43 -2.46 -0.98
C ALA A 46 4.69 -1.99 -0.24
N PHE A 47 4.58 -0.91 0.55
CA PHE A 47 5.68 -0.39 1.35
C PHE A 47 6.15 -1.39 2.41
N LEU A 48 5.21 -2.05 3.10
CA LEU A 48 5.54 -3.09 4.09
C LEU A 48 6.23 -4.29 3.44
N MET A 49 5.75 -4.74 2.27
CA MET A 49 6.40 -5.83 1.53
C MET A 49 7.84 -5.46 1.16
N CYS A 50 8.06 -4.25 0.65
CA CYS A 50 9.37 -3.78 0.19
C CYS A 50 10.38 -3.52 1.33
N ARG A 51 9.95 -2.83 2.40
CA ARG A 51 10.87 -2.35 3.47
C ARG A 51 10.91 -3.24 4.71
N ARG A 52 9.91 -4.11 4.90
CA ARG A 52 9.73 -4.93 6.10
C ARG A 52 9.47 -6.37 5.69
N PRO A 53 10.44 -7.04 5.05
CA PRO A 53 10.29 -8.21 4.15
C PRO A 53 9.16 -9.15 4.56
N LYS A 54 7.95 -8.79 4.15
CA LYS A 54 6.69 -9.44 4.51
C LYS A 54 6.07 -9.94 3.22
N SER A 55 5.52 -11.13 3.28
CA SER A 55 4.64 -11.59 2.22
C SER A 55 3.42 -10.66 2.08
N LEU A 56 2.79 -10.67 0.91
CA LEU A 56 1.53 -9.98 0.65
C LEU A 56 0.47 -10.32 1.70
N PHE A 57 0.40 -11.59 2.07
CA PHE A 57 -0.53 -12.07 3.09
C PHE A 57 -0.25 -11.45 4.47
N GLU A 58 1.00 -11.45 4.92
CA GLU A 58 1.39 -10.86 6.20
C GLU A 58 1.19 -9.35 6.22
N ALA A 59 1.52 -8.67 5.12
CA ALA A 59 1.35 -7.23 4.99
C ALA A 59 -0.14 -6.83 5.03
N ILE A 60 -1.00 -7.50 4.27
CA ILE A 60 -2.45 -7.28 4.31
C ILE A 60 -3.01 -7.59 5.70
N SER A 61 -2.59 -8.69 6.32
CA SER A 61 -3.06 -9.09 7.65
C SER A 61 -2.68 -8.07 8.71
N GLN A 62 -1.46 -7.55 8.68
CA GLN A 62 -1.02 -6.48 9.58
C GLN A 62 -1.84 -5.21 9.38
N VAL A 63 -2.08 -4.80 8.13
CA VAL A 63 -2.87 -3.59 7.85
C VAL A 63 -4.33 -3.79 8.29
N LYS A 64 -4.92 -4.97 8.08
CA LYS A 64 -6.27 -5.31 8.54
C LYS A 64 -6.40 -5.32 10.07
N ALA A 65 -5.38 -5.78 10.78
CA ALA A 65 -5.37 -5.74 12.25
C ALA A 65 -5.47 -4.29 12.78
N ALA A 66 -4.81 -3.34 12.13
CA ALA A 66 -4.90 -1.92 12.48
C ALA A 66 -6.13 -1.21 11.87
N ARG A 67 -6.63 -1.69 10.73
CA ARG A 67 -7.75 -1.11 9.98
C ARG A 67 -8.62 -2.22 9.37
N PRO A 68 -9.67 -2.69 10.07
CA PRO A 68 -10.47 -3.85 9.65
C PRO A 68 -11.14 -3.74 8.28
N ARG A 69 -11.42 -2.50 7.81
CA ARG A 69 -12.00 -2.23 6.49
C ARG A 69 -10.97 -2.20 5.34
N ALA A 70 -9.71 -2.51 5.60
CA ALA A 70 -8.67 -2.55 4.58
C ALA A 70 -8.96 -3.66 3.55
N GLN A 71 -9.20 -3.26 2.30
CA GLN A 71 -9.56 -4.15 1.22
C GLN A 71 -9.17 -3.51 -0.13
N PRO A 72 -7.91 -3.69 -0.57
CA PRO A 72 -7.50 -3.34 -1.93
C PRO A 72 -8.44 -3.96 -2.97
N ASN A 73 -8.72 -3.24 -4.05
CA ASN A 73 -9.45 -3.82 -5.17
C ASN A 73 -8.67 -4.98 -5.81
N ALA A 74 -9.35 -5.85 -6.56
CA ALA A 74 -8.73 -7.06 -7.11
C ALA A 74 -7.54 -6.78 -8.05
N GLY A 75 -7.58 -5.68 -8.80
CA GLY A 75 -6.47 -5.27 -9.67
C GLY A 75 -5.23 -4.84 -8.89
N PHE A 76 -5.41 -4.09 -7.80
CA PHE A 76 -4.31 -3.75 -6.89
C PHE A 76 -3.75 -4.97 -6.16
N VAL A 77 -4.59 -5.92 -5.72
CA VAL A 77 -4.09 -7.19 -5.17
C VAL A 77 -3.25 -7.94 -6.19
N LYS A 78 -3.68 -7.99 -7.46
CA LYS A 78 -2.89 -8.59 -8.54
C LYS A 78 -1.56 -7.88 -8.76
N GLN A 79 -1.55 -6.55 -8.78
CA GLN A 79 -0.32 -5.76 -8.91
C GLN A 79 0.63 -5.97 -7.72
N LEU A 80 0.11 -6.03 -6.50
CA LEU A 80 0.90 -6.34 -5.31
C LEU A 80 1.50 -7.75 -5.37
N LYS A 81 0.72 -8.75 -5.82
CA LYS A 81 1.22 -10.12 -6.00
C LYS A 81 2.28 -10.24 -7.09
N MET A 82 2.23 -9.41 -8.14
CA MET A 82 3.29 -9.33 -9.15
C MET A 82 4.53 -8.61 -8.64
N TYR A 83 4.41 -7.82 -7.57
CA TYR A 83 5.50 -7.07 -6.95
C TYR A 83 6.20 -7.84 -5.82
N GLU A 84 5.52 -8.84 -5.24
CA GLU A 84 6.09 -9.80 -4.28
C GLU A 84 7.20 -10.66 -4.91
#